data_AF-A0A2P6VMG8-F1
#
_entry.id   AF-A0A2P6VMG8-F1
#
_cell.length_a   1.000
_cell.length_b   1.000
_cell.length_c   1.000
_cell.angle_alpha   90.00
_cell.angle_beta   90.00
_cell.angle_gamma   90.00
#
_symmetry.space_group_name_H-M   'P 1'
#
loop_
_entity.id
_entity.type
_entity.pdbx_description
1 polymer ?
#
loop_
_entity_poly.entity_id
_entity_poly.type
_entity_poly.pdbx_seq_one_letter_code
_entity_poly.pdbx_strand_id
1 'polypeptide(L)'
;MDFVRLALERAATAAEGVEVIASLLEKHGQGGGCEEGGSWTYHNSFLLADPTEAWVVETAGKCWAAKRITTGVHNISNCLSIRSDFDRCSPGLQEHARSQGLWDGAGALDWAAAFSDGGAPPLGKLTAGREANGRRLLEKAAASGMLGPAEMMAVLRDSGSGICMCDGAFRSNGAQVSLLLQPSGGDAAAAAAQHRHFFTATPDPQRSAFKPFSFGTQPLDGSPHTAPTPCNPPQALWQAWQAAHEGRRGSNGGGRRPVAAAALRQLEARGLEPESGLTFAAAVEAELRLYGME
;
A
#
# COMPACT_ATOMS: atom_id res chain seq x y z
N MET A 1 -2.59 12.28 5.06
CA MET A 1 -2.89 11.13 5.95
C MET A 1 -4.28 11.21 6.58
N ASP A 2 -4.78 12.38 6.99
CA ASP A 2 -6.07 12.47 7.70
C ASP A 2 -7.28 11.99 6.90
N PHE A 3 -7.28 12.16 5.58
CA PHE A 3 -8.35 11.65 4.72
C PHE A 3 -8.54 10.13 4.85
N VAL A 4 -7.47 9.36 5.00
CA VAL A 4 -7.57 7.89 5.20
C VAL A 4 -8.28 7.59 6.52
N ARG A 5 -7.90 8.28 7.61
CA ARG A 5 -8.51 8.09 8.93
C ARG A 5 -9.99 8.45 8.92
N LEU A 6 -10.31 9.61 8.35
CA LEU A 6 -11.69 10.12 8.29
C LEU A 6 -12.58 9.29 7.37
N ALA A 7 -12.04 8.78 6.25
CA ALA A 7 -12.77 7.85 5.39
C ALA A 7 -13.07 6.54 6.13
N LEU A 8 -12.09 5.92 6.79
CA LEU A 8 -12.29 4.69 7.56
C LEU A 8 -13.27 4.87 8.74
N GLU A 9 -13.29 6.04 9.36
CA GLU A 9 -14.21 6.35 10.47
C GLU A 9 -15.66 6.57 9.99
N ARG A 10 -15.85 7.15 8.80
CA ARG A 10 -17.15 7.70 8.36
C ARG A 10 -17.85 6.93 7.25
N ALA A 11 -17.13 6.06 6.54
CA ALA A 11 -17.67 5.32 5.40
C ALA A 11 -17.90 3.83 5.74
N ALA A 12 -19.02 3.29 5.27
CA ALA A 12 -19.34 1.87 5.35
C ALA A 12 -18.95 1.09 4.09
N THR A 13 -18.71 1.77 2.96
CA THR A 13 -18.30 1.17 1.67
C THR A 13 -17.14 1.92 1.04
N ALA A 14 -16.44 1.29 0.08
CA ALA A 14 -15.38 1.95 -0.67
C ALA A 14 -15.90 3.17 -1.43
N ALA A 15 -17.11 3.07 -2.02
CA ALA A 15 -17.76 4.18 -2.73
C ALA A 15 -18.09 5.36 -1.79
N GLU A 16 -18.61 5.11 -0.59
CA GLU A 16 -18.80 6.16 0.43
C GLU A 16 -17.46 6.78 0.85
N GLY A 17 -16.40 5.98 0.94
CA GLY A 17 -15.06 6.47 1.23
C GLY A 17 -14.57 7.47 0.18
N VAL A 18 -14.88 7.25 -1.11
CA VAL A 18 -14.61 8.22 -2.18
C VAL A 18 -15.31 9.56 -1.89
N GLU A 19 -16.59 9.53 -1.50
CA GLU A 19 -17.35 10.76 -1.19
C GLU A 19 -16.80 11.50 0.03
N VAL A 20 -16.38 10.77 1.07
CA VAL A 20 -15.76 11.39 2.25
C VAL A 20 -14.46 12.08 1.86
N ILE A 21 -13.60 11.43 1.08
CA ILE A 21 -12.33 12.02 0.63
C ILE A 21 -12.59 13.23 -0.26
N ALA A 22 -13.48 13.10 -1.26
CA ALA A 22 -13.83 14.16 -2.19
C ALA A 22 -14.35 15.41 -1.47
N SER A 23 -15.35 15.25 -0.60
CA SER A 23 -15.95 16.38 0.14
C SER A 23 -14.95 17.09 1.05
N LEU A 24 -14.07 16.33 1.73
CA LEU A 24 -13.01 16.89 2.57
C LEU A 24 -11.96 17.63 1.73
N LEU A 25 -11.55 17.06 0.60
CA LEU A 25 -10.60 17.68 -0.31
C LEU A 25 -11.14 18.99 -0.90
N GLU A 26 -12.38 19.00 -1.36
CA GLU A 26 -13.01 20.21 -1.94
C GLU A 26 -13.09 21.33 -0.89
N LYS A 27 -13.52 20.98 0.33
CA LYS A 27 -13.67 21.94 1.42
C LYS A 27 -12.33 22.47 1.93
N HIS A 28 -11.40 21.56 2.23
CA HIS A 28 -10.18 21.89 3.00
C HIS A 28 -8.91 21.96 2.14
N GLY A 29 -8.93 21.41 0.92
CA GLY A 29 -7.73 21.18 0.14
C GLY A 29 -6.87 20.04 0.70
N GLN A 30 -5.69 19.88 0.14
CA GLN A 30 -4.67 18.93 0.60
C GLN A 30 -3.29 19.62 0.63
N GLY A 31 -2.33 19.00 1.30
CA GLY A 31 -0.95 19.47 1.35
C GLY A 31 -0.26 19.08 2.65
N GLY A 32 0.83 19.79 2.94
CA GLY A 32 1.72 19.51 4.08
C GLY A 32 2.99 18.80 3.64
N GLY A 33 4.07 19.02 4.39
CA GLY A 33 5.36 18.37 4.15
C GLY A 33 5.24 16.85 4.24
N CYS A 34 5.81 16.13 3.27
CA CYS A 34 5.87 14.67 3.25
C CYS A 34 7.16 14.10 3.86
N GLU A 35 8.02 14.98 4.37
CA GLU A 35 9.28 14.64 5.02
C GLU A 35 9.41 15.42 6.34
N GLU A 36 10.07 14.81 7.32
CA GLU A 36 10.35 15.46 8.59
C GLU A 36 11.41 16.56 8.39
N GLY A 37 11.05 17.80 8.72
CA GLY A 37 11.97 18.94 8.66
C GLY A 37 12.28 19.48 7.26
N GLY A 38 11.61 18.98 6.22
CA GLY A 38 11.77 19.47 4.84
C GLY A 38 10.48 20.03 4.24
N SER A 39 10.52 20.32 2.94
CA SER A 39 9.46 21.05 2.22
C SER A 39 8.90 20.28 1.04
N TRP A 40 9.31 19.03 0.84
CA TRP A 40 8.75 18.22 -0.23
C TRP A 40 7.26 17.96 0.02
N THR A 41 6.44 18.11 -1.02
CA THR A 41 4.99 17.91 -0.98
C THR A 41 4.54 17.18 -2.23
N TYR A 42 3.46 16.40 -2.14
CA TYR A 42 2.82 15.77 -3.29
C TYR A 42 1.30 15.71 -3.10
N HIS A 43 0.57 15.58 -4.22
CA HIS A 43 -0.86 15.27 -4.19
C HIS A 43 -1.08 13.76 -4.06
N ASN A 44 -2.02 13.36 -3.23
CA ASN A 44 -2.19 11.95 -2.86
C ASN A 44 -3.08 11.21 -3.87
N SER A 45 -2.77 9.93 -4.08
CA SER A 45 -3.71 8.96 -4.65
C SER A 45 -4.14 7.98 -3.56
N PHE A 46 -5.38 7.52 -3.61
CA PHE A 46 -5.97 6.62 -2.63
C PHE A 46 -6.47 5.36 -3.32
N LEU A 47 -6.26 4.23 -2.66
CA LEU A 47 -6.91 2.97 -2.98
C LEU A 47 -7.93 2.69 -1.88
N LEU A 48 -9.20 2.57 -2.26
CA LEU A 48 -10.28 2.15 -1.37
C LEU A 48 -10.81 0.83 -1.89
N ALA A 49 -11.08 -0.12 -0.99
CA ALA A 49 -11.62 -1.41 -1.39
C ALA A 49 -12.53 -1.96 -0.29
N ASP A 50 -13.58 -2.63 -0.74
CA ASP A 50 -14.47 -3.45 0.08
C ASP A 50 -14.64 -4.82 -0.61
N PRO A 51 -15.40 -5.77 -0.06
CA PRO A 51 -15.54 -7.10 -0.66
C PRO A 51 -16.13 -7.13 -2.08
N THR A 52 -16.76 -6.05 -2.54
CA THR A 52 -17.50 -5.99 -3.81
C THR A 52 -16.79 -5.19 -4.89
N GLU A 53 -15.98 -4.19 -4.50
CA GLU A 53 -15.36 -3.28 -5.44
C GLU A 53 -14.11 -2.60 -4.87
N ALA A 54 -13.32 -2.03 -5.77
CA ALA A 54 -12.23 -1.13 -5.43
C ALA A 54 -12.32 0.19 -6.20
N TRP A 55 -11.72 1.23 -5.66
CA TRP A 55 -11.65 2.56 -6.24
C TRP A 55 -10.22 3.06 -6.20
N VAL A 56 -9.79 3.64 -7.32
CA VAL A 56 -8.62 4.52 -7.37
C VAL A 56 -9.13 5.94 -7.33
N VAL A 57 -8.65 6.76 -6.41
CA VAL A 57 -8.92 8.21 -6.36
C VAL A 57 -7.60 8.92 -6.54
N GLU A 58 -7.50 9.78 -7.53
CA GLU A 58 -6.33 10.61 -7.78
C GLU A 58 -6.70 12.08 -7.60
N THR A 59 -5.78 12.87 -7.08
CA THR A 59 -6.06 14.26 -6.70
C THR A 59 -5.00 15.21 -7.26
N ALA A 60 -5.42 16.44 -7.55
CA ALA A 60 -4.56 17.52 -8.02
C ALA A 60 -5.07 18.85 -7.44
N GLY A 61 -4.40 19.37 -6.41
CA GLY A 61 -4.92 20.50 -5.64
C GLY A 61 -6.27 20.14 -5.03
N LYS A 62 -7.34 20.87 -5.39
CA LYS A 62 -8.72 20.55 -4.99
C LYS A 62 -9.47 19.69 -6.01
N CYS A 63 -8.89 19.46 -7.18
CA CYS A 63 -9.49 18.60 -8.19
C CYS A 63 -9.23 17.13 -7.88
N TRP A 64 -10.12 16.26 -8.32
CA TRP A 64 -10.00 14.82 -8.19
C TRP A 64 -10.72 14.09 -9.33
N ALA A 65 -10.24 12.89 -9.62
CA ALA A 65 -10.90 11.91 -10.46
C ALA A 65 -10.85 10.55 -9.76
N ALA A 66 -11.89 9.74 -9.93
CA ALA A 66 -11.98 8.43 -9.34
C ALA A 66 -12.47 7.39 -10.35
N LYS A 67 -11.83 6.23 -10.33
CA LYS A 67 -12.12 5.10 -11.20
C LYS A 67 -12.53 3.88 -10.36
N ARG A 68 -13.66 3.28 -10.74
CA ARG A 68 -14.21 2.07 -10.15
C ARG A 68 -13.60 0.84 -10.81
N ILE A 69 -13.23 -0.13 -9.98
CA ILE A 69 -12.67 -1.41 -10.40
C ILE A 69 -13.52 -2.52 -9.79
N THR A 70 -14.21 -3.27 -10.65
CA THR A 70 -15.06 -4.41 -10.25
C THR A 70 -14.52 -5.74 -10.75
N THR A 71 -13.58 -5.73 -11.70
CA THR A 71 -13.00 -6.93 -12.29
C THR A 71 -11.54 -6.72 -12.65
N GLY A 72 -10.80 -7.82 -12.75
CA GLY A 72 -9.39 -7.81 -13.14
C GLY A 72 -8.46 -7.30 -12.05
N VAL A 73 -7.33 -6.74 -12.48
CA VAL A 73 -6.27 -6.21 -11.61
C VAL A 73 -6.00 -4.75 -11.95
N HIS A 74 -5.57 -3.98 -10.95
CA HIS A 74 -5.19 -2.59 -11.14
C HIS A 74 -3.90 -2.29 -10.37
N ASN A 75 -2.99 -1.53 -10.99
CA ASN A 75 -1.73 -1.13 -10.40
C ASN A 75 -1.56 0.38 -10.59
N ILE A 76 -1.24 1.08 -9.50
CA ILE A 76 -0.87 2.50 -9.51
C ILE A 76 0.59 2.66 -9.07
N SER A 77 1.16 3.83 -9.33
CA SER A 77 2.48 4.20 -8.81
C SER A 77 2.51 5.67 -8.40
N ASN A 78 3.68 6.25 -8.22
CA ASN A 78 3.87 7.66 -7.86
C ASN A 78 3.66 8.59 -9.08
N CYS A 79 2.56 8.41 -9.80
CA CYS A 79 2.12 9.18 -10.95
C CYS A 79 0.59 9.08 -11.09
N LEU A 80 -0.04 10.07 -11.73
CA LEU A 80 -1.45 9.97 -12.10
C LEU A 80 -1.58 8.94 -13.24
N SER A 81 -2.58 8.07 -13.12
CA SER A 81 -2.79 6.90 -13.97
C SER A 81 -4.19 6.85 -14.57
N ILE A 82 -5.16 7.54 -13.95
CA ILE A 82 -6.52 7.64 -14.46
C ILE A 82 -6.51 8.47 -15.75
N ARG A 83 -7.13 7.96 -16.82
CA ARG A 83 -7.12 8.61 -18.13
C ARG A 83 -8.46 9.31 -18.35
N SER A 84 -9.15 9.00 -19.45
CA SER A 84 -10.48 9.52 -19.75
C SER A 84 -11.61 8.61 -19.26
N ASP A 85 -11.28 7.52 -18.56
CA ASP A 85 -12.20 6.46 -18.12
C ASP A 85 -12.44 6.49 -16.59
N PHE A 86 -12.49 7.70 -16.01
CA PHE A 86 -12.95 7.90 -14.64
C PHE A 86 -14.48 7.82 -14.55
N ASP A 87 -14.97 7.30 -13.44
CA ASP A 87 -16.40 7.14 -13.15
C ASP A 87 -16.96 8.34 -12.36
N ARG A 88 -16.11 9.00 -11.57
CA ARG A 88 -16.47 10.17 -10.77
C ARG A 88 -15.36 11.20 -10.83
N CYS A 89 -15.70 12.48 -10.68
CA CYS A 89 -14.73 13.55 -10.66
C CYS A 89 -15.28 14.80 -9.97
N SER A 90 -14.41 15.79 -9.75
CA SER A 90 -14.83 17.09 -9.21
C SER A 90 -15.92 17.75 -10.04
N PRO A 91 -16.91 18.40 -9.40
CA PRO A 91 -17.83 19.30 -10.09
C PRO A 91 -17.07 20.38 -10.86
N GLY A 92 -17.40 20.59 -12.13
CA GLY A 92 -16.78 21.61 -12.97
C GLY A 92 -15.33 21.31 -13.39
N LEU A 93 -14.88 20.05 -13.31
CA LEU A 93 -13.50 19.65 -13.61
C LEU A 93 -13.06 20.09 -15.02
N GLN A 94 -13.93 19.93 -16.00
CA GLN A 94 -13.66 20.27 -17.41
C GLN A 94 -13.50 21.78 -17.62
N GLU A 95 -14.38 22.57 -17.02
CA GLU A 95 -14.31 24.03 -17.04
C GLU A 95 -13.04 24.52 -16.33
N HIS A 96 -12.70 23.91 -15.19
CA HIS A 96 -11.46 24.21 -14.48
C HIS A 96 -10.25 23.91 -15.36
N ALA A 97 -10.13 22.70 -15.91
CA ALA A 97 -9.03 22.29 -16.78
C ALA A 97 -8.87 23.23 -17.98
N ARG A 98 -9.98 23.63 -18.63
CA ARG A 98 -9.95 24.59 -19.74
C ARG A 98 -9.52 25.98 -19.31
N SER A 99 -10.05 26.48 -18.20
CA SER A 99 -9.69 27.81 -17.67
C SER A 99 -8.21 27.93 -17.30
N GLN A 100 -7.59 26.81 -16.90
CA GLN A 100 -6.17 26.72 -16.57
C GLN A 100 -5.28 26.37 -17.77
N GLY A 101 -5.86 26.18 -18.97
CA GLY A 101 -5.12 25.77 -20.17
C GLY A 101 -4.57 24.35 -20.13
N LEU A 102 -5.04 23.50 -19.21
CA LEU A 102 -4.63 22.10 -19.05
C LEU A 102 -5.32 21.17 -20.07
N TRP A 103 -6.42 21.62 -20.65
CA TRP A 103 -7.17 20.90 -21.68
C TRP A 103 -7.78 21.89 -22.66
N ASP A 104 -7.68 21.59 -23.96
CA ASP A 104 -8.16 22.45 -25.05
C ASP A 104 -9.68 22.38 -25.27
N GLY A 105 -10.35 21.43 -24.60
CA GLY A 105 -11.78 21.16 -24.76
C GLY A 105 -12.11 20.20 -25.90
N ALA A 106 -11.11 19.65 -26.59
CA ALA A 106 -11.30 18.68 -27.65
C ALA A 106 -11.26 17.24 -27.09
N GLY A 107 -12.19 16.40 -27.56
CA GLY A 107 -12.27 14.99 -27.16
C GLY A 107 -12.74 14.79 -25.71
N ALA A 108 -12.41 13.63 -25.13
CA ALA A 108 -12.62 13.38 -23.71
C ALA A 108 -11.43 13.94 -22.91
N LEU A 109 -11.71 14.51 -21.73
CA LEU A 109 -10.66 14.96 -20.82
C LEU A 109 -9.83 13.76 -20.35
N ASP A 110 -8.52 13.83 -20.54
CA ASP A 110 -7.57 12.83 -20.02
C ASP A 110 -6.95 13.36 -18.72
N TRP A 111 -7.37 12.79 -17.58
CA TRP A 111 -7.00 13.28 -16.24
C TRP A 111 -5.49 13.30 -16.03
N ALA A 112 -4.81 12.16 -16.23
CA ALA A 112 -3.37 12.09 -16.05
C ALA A 112 -2.62 13.03 -17.00
N ALA A 113 -3.06 13.15 -18.27
CA ALA A 113 -2.41 14.06 -19.22
C ALA A 113 -2.57 15.53 -18.81
N ALA A 114 -3.73 15.92 -18.30
CA ALA A 114 -4.03 17.30 -17.94
C ALA A 114 -3.41 17.73 -16.59
N PHE A 115 -3.33 16.83 -15.60
CA PHE A 115 -2.99 17.19 -14.22
C PHE A 115 -1.63 16.68 -13.73
N SER A 116 -0.91 15.87 -14.51
CA SER A 116 0.44 15.42 -14.12
C SER A 116 1.47 16.52 -14.33
N ASP A 117 2.38 16.66 -13.37
CA ASP A 117 3.57 17.49 -13.56
C ASP A 117 4.46 16.89 -14.66
N GLY A 118 4.74 17.67 -15.71
CA GLY A 118 5.43 17.20 -16.92
C GLY A 118 4.56 16.37 -17.90
N GLY A 119 3.26 16.24 -17.64
CA GLY A 119 2.32 15.46 -18.46
C GLY A 119 2.44 13.94 -18.25
N ALA A 120 1.56 13.19 -18.90
CA ALA A 120 1.55 11.73 -18.82
C ALA A 120 1.92 11.09 -20.18
N PRO A 121 2.46 9.86 -20.21
CA PRO A 121 2.70 9.14 -21.46
C PRO A 121 1.42 9.07 -22.32
N PRO A 122 1.55 8.95 -23.66
CA PRO A 122 0.41 8.78 -24.54
C PRO A 122 -0.47 7.62 -24.11
N LEU A 123 -1.80 7.78 -24.27
CA LEU A 123 -2.78 6.76 -23.93
C LEU A 123 -2.41 5.41 -24.55
N GLY A 124 -2.47 4.34 -23.77
CA GLY A 124 -2.12 2.98 -24.20
C GLY A 124 -0.63 2.65 -24.25
N LYS A 125 0.27 3.58 -23.89
CA LYS A 125 1.72 3.35 -23.85
C LYS A 125 2.29 3.34 -22.43
N LEU A 126 2.00 2.29 -21.68
CA LEU A 126 2.71 1.97 -20.43
C LEU A 126 3.98 1.17 -20.77
N THR A 127 5.06 1.87 -21.11
CA THR A 127 6.24 1.22 -21.71
C THR A 127 7.39 0.97 -20.74
N ALA A 128 7.43 1.65 -19.59
CA ALA A 128 8.48 1.47 -18.59
C ALA A 128 8.04 1.95 -17.20
N GLY A 129 8.78 1.54 -16.17
CA GLY A 129 8.62 2.00 -14.79
C GLY A 129 7.72 1.10 -13.93
N ARG A 130 7.62 1.47 -12.64
CA ARG A 130 6.94 0.67 -11.61
C ARG A 130 5.45 0.46 -11.91
N GLU A 131 4.78 1.45 -12.49
CA GLU A 131 3.36 1.31 -12.87
C GLU A 131 3.17 0.21 -13.93
N ALA A 132 3.93 0.26 -15.01
CA ALA A 132 3.86 -0.71 -16.10
C ALA A 132 4.30 -2.11 -15.66
N ASN A 133 5.41 -2.20 -14.92
CA ASN A 133 5.93 -3.49 -14.46
C ASN A 133 5.02 -4.14 -13.41
N GLY A 134 4.47 -3.36 -12.47
CA GLY A 134 3.50 -3.86 -11.51
C GLY A 134 2.23 -4.37 -12.17
N ARG A 135 1.71 -3.65 -13.18
CA ARG A 135 0.57 -4.12 -13.97
C ARG A 135 0.86 -5.46 -14.64
N ARG A 136 2.02 -5.59 -15.30
CA ARG A 136 2.43 -6.84 -15.96
C ARG A 136 2.56 -8.01 -14.98
N LEU A 137 3.11 -7.77 -13.79
CA LEU A 137 3.24 -8.81 -12.76
C LEU A 137 1.88 -9.25 -12.22
N LEU A 138 0.97 -8.31 -11.98
CA LEU A 138 -0.40 -8.62 -11.55
C LEU A 138 -1.19 -9.36 -12.64
N GLU A 139 -1.11 -8.93 -13.89
CA GLU A 139 -1.78 -9.60 -15.01
C GLU A 139 -1.25 -11.03 -15.20
N LYS A 140 0.07 -11.23 -15.07
CA LYS A 140 0.68 -12.55 -15.10
C LYS A 140 0.18 -13.44 -13.95
N ALA A 141 0.10 -12.89 -12.73
CA ALA A 141 -0.41 -13.62 -11.58
C ALA A 141 -1.90 -13.99 -11.77
N ALA A 142 -2.73 -13.04 -12.19
CA ALA A 142 -4.14 -13.26 -12.48
C ALA A 142 -4.37 -14.31 -13.58
N ALA A 143 -3.57 -14.28 -14.66
CA ALA A 143 -3.64 -15.26 -15.74
C ALA A 143 -3.29 -16.69 -15.31
N SER A 144 -2.54 -16.85 -14.22
CA SER A 144 -2.25 -18.17 -13.66
C SER A 144 -3.40 -18.76 -12.82
N GLY A 145 -4.46 -17.98 -12.58
CA GLY A 145 -5.64 -18.38 -11.81
C GLY A 145 -5.44 -18.41 -10.29
N MET A 146 -4.28 -17.94 -9.80
CA MET A 146 -3.88 -18.02 -8.39
C MET A 146 -3.62 -16.62 -7.82
N LEU A 147 -4.55 -15.67 -7.91
CA LEU A 147 -4.33 -14.36 -7.29
C LEU A 147 -4.72 -14.39 -5.81
N GLY A 148 -3.79 -14.80 -4.96
CA GLY A 148 -3.95 -14.81 -3.50
C GLY A 148 -2.94 -13.92 -2.77
N PRO A 149 -2.95 -13.93 -1.42
CA PRO A 149 -1.99 -13.17 -0.64
C PRO A 149 -0.53 -13.52 -0.94
N ALA A 150 -0.22 -14.79 -1.17
CA ALA A 150 1.14 -15.25 -1.47
C ALA A 150 1.68 -14.62 -2.77
N GLU A 151 0.86 -14.56 -3.82
CA GLU A 151 1.24 -13.96 -5.10
C GLU A 151 1.38 -12.44 -4.98
N MET A 152 0.49 -11.78 -4.24
CA MET A 152 0.63 -10.35 -3.95
C MET A 152 1.92 -10.04 -3.17
N MET A 153 2.28 -10.87 -2.19
CA MET A 153 3.55 -10.76 -1.47
C MET A 153 4.76 -10.95 -2.41
N ALA A 154 4.66 -11.88 -3.38
CA ALA A 154 5.71 -12.08 -4.39
C ALA A 154 5.86 -10.85 -5.30
N VAL A 155 4.76 -10.25 -5.75
CA VAL A 155 4.78 -9.00 -6.54
C VAL A 155 5.44 -7.87 -5.75
N LEU A 156 5.09 -7.68 -4.48
CA LEU A 156 5.65 -6.64 -3.63
C LEU A 156 7.16 -6.83 -3.34
N ARG A 157 7.67 -8.07 -3.46
CA ARG A 157 9.09 -8.41 -3.32
C ARG A 157 9.91 -8.23 -4.58
N ASP A 158 9.27 -8.05 -5.73
CA ASP A 158 9.98 -8.07 -6.99
C ASP A 158 10.80 -6.78 -7.15
N SER A 159 12.13 -6.90 -7.03
CA SER A 159 13.05 -5.77 -7.17
C SER A 159 13.41 -5.51 -8.64
N GLY A 160 13.39 -6.54 -9.49
CA GLY A 160 13.69 -6.41 -10.93
C GLY A 160 12.70 -5.53 -11.69
N SER A 161 11.44 -5.49 -11.24
CA SER A 161 10.39 -4.58 -11.72
C SER A 161 10.50 -3.16 -11.15
N GLY A 162 11.30 -2.96 -10.11
CA GLY A 162 11.38 -1.72 -9.33
C GLY A 162 10.25 -1.54 -8.32
N ILE A 163 9.44 -2.57 -8.02
CA ILE A 163 8.39 -2.54 -6.99
C ILE A 163 9.00 -2.56 -5.59
N CYS A 164 9.82 -3.59 -5.28
CA CYS A 164 10.68 -3.50 -4.10
C CYS A 164 11.85 -2.57 -4.42
N MET A 165 11.83 -1.39 -3.80
CA MET A 165 13.00 -0.54 -3.74
C MET A 165 13.87 -1.05 -2.60
N CYS A 166 14.84 -1.91 -2.93
CA CYS A 166 15.72 -2.49 -1.94
C CYS A 166 17.13 -1.84 -1.97
N ASP A 167 17.49 -1.23 -3.11
CA ASP A 167 18.75 -0.51 -3.35
C ASP A 167 18.49 0.90 -3.90
N GLY A 168 19.20 1.92 -3.41
CA GLY A 168 19.15 3.30 -3.93
C GLY A 168 18.74 4.36 -2.91
N ALA A 169 18.34 5.55 -3.41
CA ALA A 169 17.98 6.69 -2.58
C ALA A 169 16.65 6.52 -1.81
N PHE A 170 15.80 5.59 -2.28
CA PHE A 170 14.55 5.24 -1.63
C PHE A 170 14.53 3.76 -1.30
N ARG A 171 13.89 3.41 -0.18
CA ARG A 171 13.65 2.03 0.24
C ARG A 171 12.17 1.79 0.50
N SER A 172 11.68 0.61 0.15
CA SER A 172 10.39 0.13 0.60
C SER A 172 10.41 -0.05 2.12
N ASN A 173 9.83 0.89 2.86
CA ASN A 173 9.89 0.94 4.34
C ASN A 173 8.92 -0.01 5.04
N GLY A 174 7.98 -0.57 4.29
CA GLY A 174 7.03 -1.58 4.74
C GLY A 174 6.16 -2.02 3.57
N ALA A 175 5.48 -3.15 3.73
CA ALA A 175 4.53 -3.66 2.75
C ALA A 175 3.31 -4.26 3.47
N GLN A 176 2.17 -4.19 2.78
CA GLN A 176 0.90 -4.70 3.26
C GLN A 176 0.21 -5.49 2.15
N VAL A 177 -0.45 -6.59 2.55
CA VAL A 177 -1.40 -7.32 1.71
C VAL A 177 -2.69 -7.48 2.51
N SER A 178 -3.83 -7.21 1.88
CA SER A 178 -5.15 -7.40 2.47
C SER A 178 -5.99 -8.28 1.54
N LEU A 179 -6.67 -9.26 2.10
CA LEU A 179 -7.69 -10.07 1.44
C LEU A 179 -9.04 -9.77 2.09
N LEU A 180 -9.89 -9.09 1.34
CA LEU A 180 -11.25 -8.75 1.74
C LEU A 180 -12.18 -9.87 1.25
N LEU A 181 -12.93 -10.45 2.17
CA LEU A 181 -13.81 -11.58 1.90
C LEU A 181 -15.26 -11.12 1.94
N GLN A 182 -16.10 -11.72 1.11
CA GLN A 182 -17.55 -11.55 1.21
C GLN A 182 -18.00 -12.02 2.60
N PRO A 183 -18.71 -11.18 3.38
CA PRO A 183 -19.17 -11.56 4.70
C PRO A 183 -20.10 -12.77 4.61
N SER A 184 -19.78 -13.87 5.29
CA SER A 184 -20.72 -14.98 5.47
C SER A 184 -21.39 -14.87 6.84
N GLY A 185 -22.65 -14.41 6.88
CA GLY A 185 -23.45 -14.37 8.12
C GLY A 185 -23.19 -13.17 9.04
N GLY A 186 -24.06 -13.01 10.06
CA GLY A 186 -24.25 -11.78 10.85
C GLY A 186 -23.16 -11.41 11.89
N ASP A 187 -23.31 -10.17 12.38
CA ASP A 187 -22.39 -9.30 13.13
C ASP A 187 -21.18 -8.76 12.32
N ALA A 188 -21.04 -7.43 12.32
CA ALA A 188 -19.97 -6.71 11.64
C ALA A 188 -18.59 -7.07 12.20
N ALA A 189 -18.49 -7.36 13.50
CA ALA A 189 -17.23 -7.78 14.11
C ALA A 189 -16.78 -9.17 13.60
N ALA A 190 -17.72 -10.11 13.47
CA ALA A 190 -17.45 -11.43 12.92
C ALA A 190 -17.09 -11.37 11.42
N ALA A 191 -17.73 -10.48 10.65
CA ALA A 191 -17.36 -10.22 9.26
C ALA A 191 -15.94 -9.61 9.14
N ALA A 192 -15.62 -8.61 9.97
CA ALA A 192 -14.30 -7.99 9.99
C ALA A 192 -13.18 -8.98 10.37
N ALA A 193 -13.47 -9.95 11.23
CA ALA A 193 -12.53 -11.01 11.60
C ALA A 193 -12.25 -12.02 10.45
N GLN A 194 -13.10 -12.08 9.43
CA GLN A 194 -12.86 -12.93 8.24
C GLN A 194 -11.87 -12.29 7.27
N HIS A 195 -11.73 -10.95 7.28
CA HIS A 195 -10.72 -10.27 6.47
C HIS A 195 -9.33 -10.61 6.97
N ARG A 196 -8.40 -10.80 6.03
CA ARG A 196 -7.03 -11.20 6.34
C ARG A 196 -6.07 -10.11 5.94
N HIS A 197 -5.31 -9.61 6.90
CA HIS A 197 -4.32 -8.58 6.66
C HIS A 197 -2.93 -9.09 7.00
N PHE A 198 -1.95 -8.63 6.26
CA PHE A 198 -0.57 -9.01 6.47
C PHE A 198 0.32 -7.79 6.35
N PHE A 199 1.21 -7.62 7.33
CA PHE A 199 2.11 -6.47 7.39
C PHE A 199 3.55 -6.94 7.57
N THR A 200 4.48 -6.31 6.86
CA THR A 200 5.91 -6.54 7.15
C THR A 200 6.37 -5.84 8.42
N ALA A 201 5.83 -4.68 8.76
CA ALA A 201 6.26 -3.86 9.91
C ALA A 201 7.78 -3.55 9.97
N THR A 202 8.52 -3.87 8.90
CA THR A 202 9.95 -3.66 8.70
C THR A 202 10.22 -3.39 7.21
N PRO A 203 11.32 -2.69 6.88
CA PRO A 203 11.69 -2.38 5.49
C PRO A 203 12.08 -3.61 4.67
N ASP A 204 12.10 -3.45 3.35
CA ASP A 204 12.51 -4.46 2.37
C ASP A 204 11.71 -5.78 2.48
N PRO A 205 10.60 -5.92 1.73
CA PRO A 205 9.81 -7.15 1.76
C PRO A 205 10.59 -8.41 1.32
N GLN A 206 11.76 -8.30 0.68
CA GLN A 206 12.63 -9.45 0.39
C GLN A 206 13.28 -9.99 1.67
N ARG A 207 13.53 -9.11 2.63
CA ARG A 207 14.19 -9.39 3.92
C ARG A 207 13.24 -9.43 5.11
N SER A 208 11.94 -9.29 4.88
CA SER A 208 10.93 -9.26 5.95
C SER A 208 9.82 -10.28 5.74
N ALA A 209 9.29 -10.83 6.83
CA ALA A 209 8.10 -11.69 6.77
C ALA A 209 6.83 -10.84 6.80
N PHE A 210 5.85 -11.18 5.96
CA PHE A 210 4.49 -10.67 6.11
C PHE A 210 3.82 -11.42 7.27
N LYS A 211 3.44 -10.68 8.30
CA LYS A 211 2.86 -11.22 9.54
C LYS A 211 1.35 -11.04 9.50
N PRO A 212 0.56 -12.10 9.78
CA PRO A 212 -0.90 -12.01 9.76
C PRO A 212 -1.38 -11.06 10.86
N PHE A 213 -2.46 -10.33 10.61
CA PHE A 213 -3.07 -9.38 11.53
C PHE A 213 -4.60 -9.37 11.36
N SER A 214 -5.32 -9.30 12.47
CA SER A 214 -6.79 -9.35 12.50
C SER A 214 -7.38 -8.14 13.26
N PHE A 215 -8.13 -7.29 12.56
CA PHE A 215 -8.80 -6.12 13.16
C PHE A 215 -10.02 -6.47 14.03
N GLY A 216 -10.60 -7.66 13.87
CA GLY A 216 -11.80 -8.11 14.60
C GLY A 216 -11.54 -8.68 16.00
N THR A 217 -10.32 -8.58 16.53
CA THR A 217 -9.95 -9.10 17.86
C THR A 217 -9.92 -7.99 18.90
N GLN A 218 -10.39 -8.26 20.13
CA GLN A 218 -10.28 -7.36 21.27
C GLN A 218 -9.68 -8.11 22.48
N PRO A 219 -8.54 -7.66 23.03
CA PRO A 219 -7.73 -6.52 22.57
C PRO A 219 -7.15 -6.76 21.18
N LEU A 220 -6.82 -5.68 20.46
CA LEU A 220 -6.16 -5.77 19.15
C LEU A 220 -4.87 -6.58 19.27
N ASP A 221 -4.65 -7.49 18.31
CA ASP A 221 -3.45 -8.32 18.18
C ASP A 221 -2.23 -7.50 17.74
N GLY A 222 -1.76 -6.60 18.62
CA GLY A 222 -0.55 -5.81 18.43
C GLY A 222 0.67 -6.39 19.13
N SER A 223 1.88 -5.99 18.72
CA SER A 223 3.12 -6.32 19.42
C SER A 223 3.72 -5.09 20.10
N PRO A 224 4.17 -5.16 21.36
CA PRO A 224 4.91 -4.06 22.00
C PRO A 224 6.20 -3.72 21.23
N HIS A 225 6.77 -4.68 20.50
CA HIS A 225 7.97 -4.47 19.68
C HIS A 225 7.71 -3.66 18.41
N THR A 226 6.43 -3.42 18.07
CA THR A 226 6.02 -2.59 16.93
C THR A 226 5.38 -1.27 17.36
N ALA A 227 5.20 -1.05 18.66
CA ALA A 227 4.58 0.16 19.17
C ALA A 227 5.53 1.37 19.03
N PRO A 228 5.02 2.55 18.64
CA PRO A 228 5.79 3.78 18.72
C PRO A 228 6.09 4.07 20.20
N THR A 229 7.30 4.52 20.49
CA THR A 229 7.72 4.90 21.85
C THR A 229 7.60 6.42 22.04
N PRO A 230 7.41 6.93 23.28
CA PRO A 230 7.10 8.34 23.53
C PRO A 230 8.12 9.35 22.99
N CYS A 231 9.37 8.93 22.79
CA CYS A 231 10.47 9.78 22.31
C CYS A 231 10.80 9.56 20.82
N ASN A 232 9.96 8.80 20.11
CA ASN A 232 10.15 8.38 18.73
C ASN A 232 11.47 7.62 18.39
N PRO A 233 12.17 6.88 19.31
CA PRO A 233 13.20 5.97 18.84
C PRO A 233 12.57 4.88 17.96
N PRO A 234 13.32 4.34 17.00
CA PRO A 234 12.81 3.30 16.12
C PRO A 234 12.30 2.12 16.92
N GLN A 235 11.17 1.54 16.52
CA GLN A 235 10.58 0.39 17.21
C GLN A 235 11.54 -0.81 17.26
N ALA A 236 11.40 -1.68 18.27
CA ALA A 236 12.38 -2.73 18.59
C ALA A 236 12.59 -3.74 17.44
N LEU A 237 11.53 -4.14 16.74
CA LEU A 237 11.61 -4.98 15.55
C LEU A 237 12.38 -4.31 14.40
N TRP A 238 12.26 -2.99 14.20
CA TRP A 238 13.03 -2.23 13.20
C TRP A 238 14.50 -2.19 13.59
N GLN A 239 14.82 -1.97 14.87
CA GLN A 239 16.20 -1.96 15.34
C GLN A 239 16.86 -3.33 15.14
N ALA A 240 16.12 -4.41 15.43
CA ALA A 240 16.56 -5.78 15.19
C ALA A 240 16.81 -6.04 13.70
N TRP A 241 15.86 -5.65 12.85
CA TRP A 241 15.98 -5.73 11.40
C TRP A 241 17.21 -4.97 10.90
N GLN A 242 17.42 -3.74 11.41
CA GLN A 242 18.55 -2.90 11.05
C GLN A 242 19.87 -3.56 11.42
N ALA A 243 19.98 -4.09 12.64
CA ALA A 243 21.18 -4.78 13.10
C ALA A 243 21.45 -6.07 12.32
N ALA A 244 20.40 -6.77 11.87
CA ALA A 244 20.52 -8.01 11.10
C ALA A 244 20.90 -7.77 9.62
N HIS A 245 20.49 -6.65 9.03
CA HIS A 245 20.59 -6.42 7.58
C HIS A 245 21.48 -5.24 7.16
N GLU A 246 21.70 -4.27 8.05
CA GLU A 246 22.53 -3.07 7.78
C GLU A 246 23.80 -2.99 8.64
N GLY A 247 23.87 -3.76 9.72
CA GLY A 247 25.02 -3.74 10.63
C GLY A 247 26.35 -3.98 9.90
N ARG A 248 27.34 -3.10 10.10
CA ARG A 248 28.68 -3.23 9.52
C ARG A 248 29.28 -4.58 9.90
N ARG A 249 29.87 -5.29 8.92
CA ARG A 249 30.84 -6.37 9.19
C ARG A 249 32.00 -5.76 9.98
N GLY A 250 32.01 -5.96 11.30
CA GLY A 250 33.12 -5.55 12.15
C GLY A 250 34.42 -6.21 11.71
N SER A 251 35.55 -5.51 11.84
CA SER A 251 36.90 -5.98 11.54
C SER A 251 37.36 -7.18 12.39
N ASN A 252 36.61 -7.55 13.43
CA ASN A 252 36.78 -8.82 14.13
C ASN A 252 35.71 -9.78 13.62
N GLY A 253 36.12 -10.83 12.92
CA GLY A 253 35.32 -11.79 12.12
C GLY A 253 34.16 -12.56 12.80
N GLY A 254 33.55 -12.05 13.86
CA GLY A 254 32.24 -12.47 14.36
C GLY A 254 31.11 -11.83 13.54
N GLY A 255 30.99 -12.19 12.26
CA GLY A 255 29.85 -11.77 11.44
C GLY A 255 28.55 -12.39 11.96
N ARG A 256 27.54 -11.58 12.28
CA ARG A 256 26.17 -12.08 12.48
C ARG A 256 25.76 -12.82 11.20
N ARG A 257 25.28 -14.06 11.34
CA ARG A 257 24.86 -14.87 10.19
C ARG A 257 23.73 -14.15 9.46
N PRO A 258 23.76 -14.07 8.13
CA PRO A 258 22.63 -13.53 7.38
C PRO A 258 21.39 -14.36 7.71
N VAL A 259 20.29 -13.67 8.02
CA VAL A 259 19.00 -14.29 8.26
C VAL A 259 18.62 -15.07 7.01
N ALA A 260 18.36 -16.37 7.16
CA ALA A 260 18.00 -17.20 6.03
C ALA A 260 16.63 -16.75 5.51
N ALA A 261 16.56 -16.22 4.29
CA ALA A 261 15.30 -15.84 3.64
C ALA A 261 14.26 -16.98 3.68
N ALA A 262 14.73 -18.23 3.59
CA ALA A 262 13.90 -19.43 3.73
C ALA A 262 13.19 -19.52 5.09
N ALA A 263 13.83 -19.13 6.19
CA ALA A 263 13.20 -19.15 7.51
C ALA A 263 12.09 -18.08 7.64
N LEU A 264 12.32 -16.89 7.08
CA LEU A 264 11.26 -15.86 6.99
C LEU A 264 10.09 -16.34 6.12
N ARG A 265 10.37 -17.04 5.01
CA ARG A 265 9.32 -17.66 4.17
C ARG A 265 8.54 -18.75 4.90
N GLN A 266 9.19 -19.57 5.72
CA GLN A 266 8.51 -20.59 6.52
C GLN A 266 7.59 -19.96 7.58
N LEU A 267 8.03 -18.87 8.22
CA LEU A 267 7.17 -18.12 9.15
C LEU A 267 5.94 -17.56 8.44
N GLU A 268 6.12 -16.98 7.26
CA GLU A 268 5.01 -16.45 6.45
C GLU A 268 4.05 -17.53 5.96
N ALA A 269 4.57 -18.67 5.49
CA ALA A 269 3.74 -19.79 5.06
C ALA A 269 2.81 -20.26 6.17
N ARG A 270 3.27 -20.27 7.43
CA ARG A 270 2.40 -20.53 8.59
C ARG A 270 1.30 -19.48 8.72
N GLY A 271 1.62 -18.19 8.60
CA GLY A 271 0.62 -17.12 8.67
C GLY A 271 -0.40 -17.13 7.53
N LEU A 272 -0.04 -17.71 6.39
CA LEU A 272 -0.95 -17.93 5.26
C LEU A 272 -1.97 -19.05 5.51
N GLU A 273 -1.74 -19.94 6.48
CA GLU A 273 -2.69 -20.96 6.90
C GLU A 273 -3.61 -20.40 8.00
N PRO A 274 -4.93 -20.23 7.76
CA PRO A 274 -5.87 -19.70 8.76
C PRO A 274 -5.89 -20.52 10.06
N GLU A 275 -5.67 -21.83 9.95
CA GLU A 275 -5.70 -22.77 11.09
C GLU A 275 -4.41 -22.75 11.93
N SER A 276 -3.36 -22.05 11.48
CA SER A 276 -2.06 -22.04 12.17
C SER A 276 -2.11 -21.42 13.58
N GLY A 277 -3.12 -20.60 13.86
CA GLY A 277 -3.22 -19.81 15.09
C GLY A 277 -2.08 -18.80 15.26
N LEU A 278 -1.28 -18.54 14.20
CA LEU A 278 -0.18 -17.59 14.27
C LEU A 278 -0.72 -16.17 14.33
N THR A 279 -0.58 -15.52 15.48
CA THR A 279 -0.95 -14.12 15.70
C THR A 279 0.13 -13.17 15.18
N PHE A 280 -0.22 -11.91 14.97
CA PHE A 280 0.75 -10.86 14.61
C PHE A 280 1.85 -10.77 15.66
N ALA A 281 1.48 -10.70 16.93
CA ALA A 281 2.43 -10.61 18.04
C ALA A 281 3.39 -11.81 18.06
N ALA A 282 2.87 -13.04 17.93
CA ALA A 282 3.70 -14.25 17.90
C ALA A 282 4.62 -14.31 16.68
N ALA A 283 4.17 -13.78 15.53
CA ALA A 283 4.99 -13.70 14.34
C ALA A 283 6.11 -12.65 14.47
N VAL A 284 5.86 -11.52 15.15
CA VAL A 284 6.89 -10.54 15.51
C VAL A 284 7.96 -11.18 16.40
N GLU A 285 7.57 -11.90 17.45
CA GLU A 285 8.49 -12.63 18.34
C GLU A 285 9.34 -13.65 17.57
N ALA A 286 8.71 -14.42 16.68
CA ALA A 286 9.40 -15.40 15.86
C ALA A 286 10.44 -14.74 14.94
N GLU A 287 10.11 -13.60 14.34
CA GLU A 287 11.03 -12.84 13.49
C GLU A 287 12.19 -12.23 14.28
N LEU A 288 11.95 -11.71 15.49
CA LEU A 288 13.01 -11.24 16.40
C LEU A 288 14.03 -12.35 16.72
N ARG A 289 13.55 -13.57 16.99
CA ARG A 289 14.43 -14.73 17.19
C ARG A 289 15.25 -15.07 15.95
N LEU A 290 14.68 -14.91 14.74
CA LEU A 290 15.43 -15.07 13.49
C LEU A 290 16.52 -14.00 13.33
N TYR A 291 16.33 -12.81 13.92
CA TYR A 291 17.35 -11.76 14.01
C TYR A 291 18.37 -11.97 15.13
N GLY A 292 18.23 -13.04 15.91
CA GLY A 292 19.11 -13.35 17.04
C GLY A 292 18.88 -12.44 18.24
N MET A 293 17.62 -12.06 18.48
CA MET A 293 17.16 -11.49 19.74
C MET A 293 16.47 -12.58 20.58
N GLU A 294 16.90 -12.73 21.83
CA GLU A 294 16.31 -13.64 22.83
C GLU A 294 15.31 -12.92 23.72
#